data_AF-A0A1X7V6F0-F1
#
_entry.id   AF-A0A1X7V6F0-F1
#
_cell.length_a   1.000
_cell.length_b   1.000
_cell.length_c   1.000
_cell.angle_alpha   90.00
_cell.angle_beta   90.00
_cell.angle_gamma   90.00
#
_symmetry.space_group_name_H-M   'P 1'
#
loop_
_entity.id
_entity.type
_entity.pdbx_description
1 polymer ?
#
loop_
_entity_poly.entity_id
_entity_poly.type
_entity_poly.pdbx_seq_one_letter_code
_entity_poly.pdbx_strand_id
1 'polypeptide(L)' 'MRGAPHYHILLWIENAPVVGIDCPKEVCSFIQDRITCHVPDSNTLPDLNFFVTKCKMHKCSKNNLFIKIIQNF' A
#
# COMPACT_ATOMS: atom_id res chain seq x y z
N MET A 1 -10.13 19.92 -6.52
CA MET A 1 -9.57 18.86 -5.64
C MET A 1 -9.93 17.52 -6.25
N ARG A 2 -8.95 16.72 -6.71
CA ARG A 2 -9.21 15.33 -7.10
C ARG A 2 -8.96 14.47 -5.86
N GLY A 3 -9.92 13.64 -5.46
CA GLY A 3 -9.77 12.73 -4.33
C GLY A 3 -8.56 11.81 -4.52
N ALA A 4 -7.98 11.35 -3.42
CA ALA A 4 -6.92 10.34 -3.50
C ALA A 4 -7.47 9.09 -4.21
N PRO A 5 -6.67 8.43 -5.08
CA PRO A 5 -7.07 7.16 -5.66
C PRO A 5 -7.44 6.18 -4.53
N HIS A 6 -8.67 5.66 -4.59
CA HIS A 6 -9.23 4.79 -3.56
C HIS A 6 -9.50 3.41 -4.16
N TYR A 7 -8.72 2.43 -3.73
CA TYR A 7 -8.87 1.04 -4.12
C TYR A 7 -9.16 0.20 -2.88
N HIS A 8 -10.12 -0.72 -2.99
CA HIS A 8 -10.37 -1.74 -1.98
C HIS A 8 -9.72 -3.04 -2.43
N ILE A 9 -8.88 -3.63 -1.59
CA ILE A 9 -8.23 -4.92 -1.84
C ILE A 9 -8.26 -5.70 -0.54
N LEU A 10 -8.65 -6.98 -0.61
CA LEU A 10 -8.53 -7.93 0.49
C LEU A 10 -7.44 -8.94 0.13
N LEU A 11 -6.40 -9.05 0.96
CA LEU A 11 -5.27 -9.95 0.77
C LEU A 11 -5.09 -10.80 2.01
N TRP A 12 -4.95 -12.11 1.82
CA TRP A 12 -4.47 -13.03 2.86
C TRP A 12 -2.97 -13.21 2.68
N ILE A 13 -2.21 -12.69 3.64
CA ILE A 13 -0.75 -12.77 3.63
C ILE A 13 -0.36 -13.64 4.82
N GLU A 14 0.40 -14.70 4.54
CA GLU A 14 0.92 -15.58 5.58
C GLU A 14 1.74 -14.77 6.59
N ASN A 15 1.54 -15.02 7.88
CA ASN A 15 2.22 -14.34 8.99
C ASN A 15 2.00 -12.82 9.06
N ALA A 16 0.94 -12.28 8.44
CA ALA A 16 0.56 -10.89 8.64
C ALA A 16 -0.03 -10.66 10.03
N PRO A 17 0.25 -9.51 10.67
CA PRO A 17 -0.32 -9.20 11.97
C PRO A 17 -1.83 -8.96 11.86
N VAL A 18 -2.57 -9.39 12.87
CA VAL A 18 -4.02 -9.29 12.97
C VAL A 18 -4.40 -8.02 13.73
N VAL A 19 -5.12 -7.15 13.04
CA VAL A 19 -5.64 -5.90 13.62
C VAL A 19 -6.51 -6.21 14.84
N GLY A 20 -6.27 -5.51 15.95
CA GLY A 20 -7.02 -5.68 17.20
C GLY A 20 -6.56 -6.87 18.06
N ILE A 21 -5.64 -7.69 17.57
CA ILE A 21 -4.98 -8.77 18.34
C ILE A 21 -3.52 -8.42 18.57
N ASP A 22 -2.78 -8.19 17.49
CA ASP A 22 -1.35 -7.88 17.54
C ASP A 22 -1.08 -6.41 17.86
N CYS A 23 0.18 -6.10 18.22
CA CYS A 23 0.58 -4.77 18.64
C CYS A 23 0.30 -3.72 17.55
N PRO A 24 -0.34 -2.56 17.88
CA PRO A 24 -0.62 -1.52 16.90
C PRO A 24 0.61 -1.04 16.14
N LYS A 25 1.78 -1.04 16.79
CA LYS A 25 3.04 -0.66 16.15
C LYS A 25 3.45 -1.66 15.06
N GLU A 26 3.31 -2.96 15.32
CA GLU A 26 3.64 -4.02 14.35
C GLU A 26 2.68 -3.97 13.16
N VAL A 27 1.38 -3.82 13.42
CA VAL A 27 0.37 -3.63 12.38
C VAL A 27 0.69 -2.41 11.51
N CYS A 28 0.96 -1.25 12.14
CA CYS A 28 1.29 -0.02 11.42
C CYS A 28 2.58 -0.16 10.60
N SER A 29 3.64 -0.74 11.16
CA SER A 29 4.90 -0.97 10.44
C SER A 29 4.72 -1.93 9.27
N PHE A 30 4.01 -3.05 9.47
CA PHE A 30 3.75 -4.03 8.42
C PHE A 30 3.04 -3.39 7.21
N ILE A 31 2.03 -2.55 7.48
CA ILE A 31 1.29 -1.81 6.45
C ILE A 31 2.20 -0.79 5.76
N GLN A 32 2.94 0.02 6.54
CA GLN A 32 3.78 1.09 6.02
C GLN A 32 4.92 0.57 5.11
N ASP A 33 5.46 -0.60 5.42
CA ASP A 33 6.55 -1.22 4.67
C ASP A 33 6.10 -1.81 3.34
N ARG A 34 4.86 -2.34 3.29
CA ARG A 34 4.37 -3.11 2.13
C ARG A 34 3.46 -2.32 1.21
N ILE A 35 2.70 -1.36 1.75
CA ILE A 35 1.73 -0.61 0.96
C ILE A 35 2.24 0.82 0.75
N THR A 36 2.66 1.10 -0.48
CA THR A 36 3.31 2.36 -0.84
C THR A 36 2.90 2.85 -2.23
N CYS A 37 2.86 4.17 -2.40
CA CYS A 37 2.69 4.83 -3.70
C CYS A 37 4.04 5.20 -4.36
N HIS A 38 5.16 4.77 -3.77
CA HIS A 38 6.48 4.96 -4.34
C HIS A 38 6.59 4.21 -5.66
N VAL A 39 7.29 4.84 -6.61
CA VAL A 39 7.63 4.15 -7.87
C VAL A 39 8.76 3.17 -7.52
N PRO A 40 8.60 1.87 -7.83
CA PRO A 40 9.65 0.88 -7.62
C PRO A 40 10.91 1.25 -8.40
N ASP A 41 12.08 0.80 -7.95
CA ASP A 41 13.32 1.02 -8.70
C ASP A 41 13.32 0.19 -10.00
N SER A 42 13.69 0.83 -11.12
CA SER A 42 13.62 0.21 -12.45
C SER A 42 14.67 -0.87 -12.69
N ASN A 43 15.75 -0.90 -11.91
CA ASN A 43 16.81 -1.89 -12.03
C ASN A 43 16.49 -3.16 -11.22
N THR A 44 15.82 -2.99 -10.08
CA THR A 44 15.49 -4.12 -9.18
C THR A 44 14.12 -4.73 -9.47
N LEU A 45 13.12 -3.93 -9.84
CA LEU A 45 11.74 -4.36 -10.08
C LEU A 45 11.20 -3.75 -11.39
N PRO A 46 11.78 -4.11 -12.56
CA PRO A 46 11.47 -3.47 -13.84
C PRO A 46 10.00 -3.60 -14.24
N ASP A 47 9.40 -4.78 -14.09
CA ASP A 47 8.00 -5.01 -14.45
C ASP A 47 7.06 -4.21 -13.55
N LEU A 48 7.30 -4.22 -12.23
CA LEU A 48 6.49 -3.47 -11.28
C LEU A 48 6.63 -1.96 -11.51
N ASN A 49 7.85 -1.48 -11.81
CA ASN A 49 8.08 -0.10 -12.22
C ASN A 49 7.28 0.25 -13.47
N PHE A 50 7.31 -0.60 -14.50
CA PHE A 50 6.56 -0.39 -15.74
C PHE A 50 5.05 -0.27 -15.47
N PHE A 51 4.46 -1.22 -14.75
CA PHE A 51 3.03 -1.19 -14.42
C PHE A 51 2.65 0.02 -13.57
N VAL A 52 3.41 0.30 -12.50
CA VAL A 52 3.14 1.44 -11.62
C VAL A 52 3.27 2.74 -12.39
N THR A 53 4.28 2.92 -13.23
CA THR A 53 4.47 4.12 -14.04
C THR A 53 3.35 4.31 -15.06
N LYS A 54 2.85 3.23 -15.67
CA LYS A 54 1.69 3.24 -16.57
C LYS A 54 0.40 3.66 -15.86
N CYS A 55 0.17 3.15 -14.65
CA CYS A 55 -1.09 3.35 -13.92
C CYS A 55 -1.09 4.63 -13.05
N LYS A 56 0.09 5.17 -12.72
CA LYS A 56 0.24 6.35 -11.86
C LYS A 56 -0.13 7.61 -12.63
N MET A 57 -1.36 8.06 -12.45
CA MET A 57 -1.89 9.26 -13.13
C MET A 57 -1.32 10.59 -12.58
N HIS A 58 -0.65 10.59 -11.43
CA HIS A 58 -0.18 11.81 -10.75
C HIS A 58 1.20 11.63 -10.10
N LYS A 59 2.02 12.70 -10.13
CA LYS A 59 3.27 12.76 -9.35
C LYS A 59 2.93 12.78 -7.86
N CYS A 60 3.24 11.68 -7.17
CA CYS A 60 3.09 11.60 -5.71
C CYS A 60 4.26 12.35 -5.06
N SER A 61 3.98 13.48 -4.40
CA SER A 61 4.94 14.24 -3.60
C SER A 61 4.85 13.81 -2.13
N LYS A 62 5.38 12.62 -1.81
CA LYS A 62 5.53 12.05 -0.46
C LYS A 62 4.24 11.82 0.36
N ASN A 63 4.12 10.55 0.77
CA ASN A 63 3.49 10.01 1.97
C ASN A 63 2.16 10.63 2.43
N ASN A 64 1.06 10.16 1.85
CA ASN A 64 -0.20 9.98 2.58
C ASN A 64 -0.99 8.89 1.86
N LEU A 65 -0.82 7.64 2.30
CA LEU A 65 -1.67 6.55 1.85
C LEU A 65 -2.75 6.32 2.90
N PHE A 66 -3.98 6.72 2.57
CA PHE A 66 -5.15 6.39 3.39
C PHE A 66 -5.62 4.99 3.00
N ILE A 67 -5.24 4.00 3.80
CA ILE A 67 -5.74 2.63 3.65
C ILE A 67 -6.88 2.46 4.64
N LYS A 68 -8.10 2.32 4.11
CA LYS A 68 -9.22 1.86 4.91
C LYS A 68 -9.25 0.33 4.82
N ILE A 69 -8.63 -0.34 5.78
CA ILE A 69 -8.77 -1.80 5.93
C ILE A 69 -10.21 -2.06 6.38
N ILE A 70 -11.05 -2.57 5.48
CA ILE A 70 -12.39 -3.05 5.83
C ILE A 70 -12.24 -4.52 6.16
N GLN A 71 -12.27 -4.86 7.44
CA GLN A 71 -12.51 -6.25 7.87
C GLN A 71 -14.03 -6.45 7.89
N ASN A 72 -14.51 -7.41 7.10
CA ASN A 72 -15.80 -8.03 7.40
C ASN A 72 -15.54 -9.08 8.48
N PHE A 73 -16.32 -9.02 9.55
CA PHE A 73 -16.40 -10.04 10.60
C PHE A 73 -16.87 -11.38 10.04
#